data_AF-A0AAU9L006-F1
#
_entry.id   AF-A0AAU9L006-F1
#
_cell.length_a   1.000
_cell.length_b   1.000
_cell.length_c   1.000
_cell.angle_alpha   90.00
_cell.angle_beta   90.00
_cell.angle_gamma   90.00
#
_symmetry.space_group_name_H-M   'P 1'
#
loop_
_entity.id
_entity.type
_entity.pdbx_description
1 polymer ?
#
loop_
_entity_poly.entity_id
_entity_poly.type
_entity_poly.pdbx_seq_one_letter_code
_entity_poly.pdbx_strand_id
1 'polypeptide(L)'
;MTLQRLVTVLLLNASYSCLVKAYEGYGTVYSLSSPFDGNCNFMSWPKDAVTKYAALNAEQWDETMNCGRCAKVSCTDASCTGQSEIVYIMDQCPGCAYGDLDLSSDVFEGITGQSYTKLSIEWMFVDCPITNNVQFCLKTGSSESWVAVQPANFVSGRGLNLRKNFGERRERRGTEGDVVIDRR
;
A
#
# COMPACT_ATOMS: atom_id res chain seq x y z
N MET A 1 -50.75 -30.31 36.16
CA MET A 1 -49.41 -29.72 36.37
C MET A 1 -48.54 -30.02 35.16
N THR A 2 -48.38 -29.09 34.24
CA THR A 2 -47.26 -29.08 33.28
C THR A 2 -47.02 -27.62 32.89
N LEU A 3 -46.04 -27.02 33.57
CA LEU A 3 -45.63 -25.63 33.41
C LEU A 3 -44.64 -25.55 32.23
N GLN A 4 -45.09 -25.07 31.08
CA GLN A 4 -44.26 -24.94 29.90
C GLN A 4 -43.36 -23.71 30.07
N ARG A 5 -42.06 -23.94 30.34
CA ARG A 5 -41.04 -22.90 30.49
C ARG A 5 -40.79 -22.25 29.13
N LEU A 6 -41.24 -21.00 28.95
CA LEU A 6 -40.78 -20.18 27.83
C LEU A 6 -39.30 -19.85 28.04
N VAL A 7 -38.44 -20.39 27.18
CA VAL A 7 -37.04 -19.99 27.06
C VAL A 7 -36.96 -18.98 25.92
N THR A 8 -36.95 -17.69 26.26
CA THR A 8 -36.80 -16.62 25.28
C THR A 8 -35.33 -16.55 24.85
N VAL A 9 -35.02 -17.03 23.64
CA VAL A 9 -33.69 -16.90 23.04
C VAL A 9 -33.52 -15.48 22.53
N LEU A 10 -32.78 -14.64 23.27
CA LEU A 10 -32.30 -13.36 22.78
C LEU A 10 -31.26 -13.59 21.70
N LEU A 11 -31.65 -13.45 20.43
CA LEU A 11 -30.73 -13.37 19.30
C LEU A 11 -30.02 -12.01 19.36
N LEU A 12 -28.83 -11.97 19.98
CA LEU A 12 -27.92 -10.83 19.86
C LEU A 12 -27.42 -10.75 18.41
N ASN A 13 -28.00 -9.85 17.62
CA ASN A 13 -27.47 -9.45 16.32
C ASN A 13 -26.14 -8.69 16.56
N ALA A 14 -25.03 -9.43 16.64
CA ALA A 14 -23.70 -8.85 16.63
C ALA A 14 -23.40 -8.37 15.19
N SER A 15 -23.58 -7.07 14.95
CA SER A 15 -23.13 -6.41 13.72
C SER A 15 -21.60 -6.41 13.72
N TYR A 16 -20.99 -7.31 12.97
CA TYR A 16 -19.54 -7.30 12.76
C TYR A 16 -19.17 -6.18 11.79
N SER A 17 -18.93 -4.98 12.31
CA SER A 17 -18.31 -3.90 11.54
C SER A 17 -16.84 -4.26 11.34
N CYS A 18 -16.41 -4.42 10.09
CA CYS A 18 -14.99 -4.52 9.77
C CYS A 18 -14.36 -3.15 10.05
N LEU A 19 -13.68 -3.01 11.19
CA LEU A 19 -12.91 -1.80 11.50
C LEU A 19 -11.76 -1.71 10.49
N VAL A 20 -11.88 -0.80 9.52
CA VAL A 20 -10.74 -0.44 8.68
C VAL A 20 -9.75 0.28 9.58
N LYS A 21 -8.56 -0.31 9.76
CA LYS A 21 -7.52 0.28 10.61
C LYS A 21 -6.99 1.55 9.96
N ALA A 22 -7.34 2.69 10.54
CA ALA A 22 -6.71 3.97 10.25
C ALA A 22 -5.39 4.09 11.03
N TYR A 23 -4.47 4.86 10.47
CA TYR A 23 -3.19 5.24 11.04
C TYR A 23 -3.18 6.76 11.18
N GLU A 24 -2.65 7.24 12.29
CA GLU A 24 -2.43 8.65 12.56
C GLU A 24 -0.93 8.91 12.56
N GLY A 25 -0.53 10.05 12.01
CA GLY A 25 0.86 10.47 11.97
C GLY A 25 0.98 11.82 11.28
N TYR A 26 2.13 12.05 10.67
CA TYR A 26 2.41 13.27 9.93
C TYR A 26 2.66 13.02 8.46
N GLY A 27 2.14 13.94 7.64
CA GLY A 27 2.50 14.08 6.24
C GLY A 27 3.70 15.01 6.10
N THR A 28 4.68 14.62 5.30
CA THR A 28 5.73 15.50 4.76
C THR A 28 5.73 15.45 3.24
N VAL A 29 6.68 16.13 2.60
CA VAL A 29 6.78 16.21 1.14
C VAL A 29 8.15 15.74 0.67
N TYR A 30 8.16 14.88 -0.34
CA TYR A 30 9.34 14.53 -1.12
C TYR A 30 9.07 14.55 -2.61
N SER A 31 10.14 14.37 -3.39
CA SER A 31 10.07 14.30 -4.84
C SER A 31 10.71 13.03 -5.33
N LEU A 32 9.99 12.35 -6.21
CA LEU A 32 10.44 11.18 -6.93
C LEU A 32 10.54 11.52 -8.42
N SER A 33 11.71 11.31 -9.02
CA SER A 33 11.93 11.59 -10.45
C SER A 33 11.09 10.69 -11.36
N SER A 34 10.88 9.44 -10.96
CA SER A 34 10.05 8.45 -11.64
C SER A 34 9.64 7.34 -10.67
N PRO A 35 8.46 6.71 -10.82
CA PRO A 35 8.10 5.50 -10.05
C PRO A 35 9.11 4.35 -10.14
N PHE A 36 10.00 4.38 -11.14
CA PHE A 36 11.14 3.46 -11.25
C PHE A 36 12.26 3.74 -10.22
N ASP A 37 12.40 4.97 -9.75
CA ASP A 37 13.53 5.39 -8.90
C ASP A 37 13.27 5.16 -7.39
N GLY A 38 12.04 4.82 -7.02
CA GLY A 38 11.69 4.54 -5.62
C GLY A 38 12.14 3.13 -5.20
N ASN A 39 12.15 2.85 -3.91
CA ASN A 39 12.49 1.54 -3.38
C ASN A 39 11.62 0.39 -3.93
N CYS A 40 10.40 0.66 -4.43
CA CYS A 40 9.60 -0.35 -5.11
C CYS A 40 10.02 -0.63 -6.56
N ASN A 41 10.90 0.18 -7.17
CA ASN A 41 11.43 0.03 -8.54
C ASN A 41 10.38 -0.42 -9.56
N PHE A 42 9.26 0.28 -9.66
CA PHE A 42 8.18 -0.17 -10.53
C PHE A 42 8.60 -0.10 -12.00
N MET A 43 8.37 -1.18 -12.76
CA MET A 43 8.60 -1.22 -14.22
C MET A 43 7.35 -0.82 -15.02
N SER A 44 6.18 -0.91 -14.41
CA SER A 44 4.89 -0.53 -14.98
C SER A 44 4.02 0.06 -13.88
N TRP A 45 3.35 1.17 -14.16
CA TRP A 45 2.55 1.89 -13.18
C TRP A 45 1.36 2.62 -13.82
N PRO A 46 0.31 2.92 -13.04
CA PRO A 46 -0.79 3.77 -13.48
C PRO A 46 -0.30 5.21 -13.72
N LYS A 47 -0.89 5.93 -14.67
CA LYS A 47 -0.49 7.32 -14.96
C LYS A 47 -0.48 8.22 -13.73
N ASP A 48 -1.48 8.06 -12.86
CA ASP A 48 -1.65 8.86 -11.65
C ASP A 48 -0.54 8.61 -10.62
N ALA A 49 0.14 7.46 -10.66
CA ALA A 49 1.25 7.18 -9.76
C ALA A 49 2.46 8.11 -9.93
N VAL A 50 2.54 8.85 -11.04
CA VAL A 50 3.60 9.83 -11.27
C VAL A 50 3.41 11.08 -10.41
N THR A 51 2.19 11.38 -9.98
CA THR A 51 1.87 12.56 -9.18
C THR A 51 1.20 12.23 -7.85
N LYS A 52 0.59 11.04 -7.71
CA LYS A 52 -0.14 10.60 -6.52
C LYS A 52 0.59 9.49 -5.78
N TYR A 53 1.81 9.73 -5.34
CA TYR A 53 2.62 8.73 -4.66
C TYR A 53 2.91 9.10 -3.21
N ALA A 54 3.31 8.09 -2.43
CA ALA A 54 3.83 8.27 -1.08
C ALA A 54 4.96 7.27 -0.78
N ALA A 55 5.86 7.68 0.12
CA ALA A 55 6.84 6.83 0.76
C ALA A 55 6.33 6.38 2.14
N LEU A 56 6.45 5.08 2.42
CA LEU A 56 5.97 4.49 3.67
C LEU A 56 7.12 4.33 4.67
N ASN A 57 6.84 4.57 5.96
CA ASN A 57 7.85 4.41 7.01
C ASN A 57 8.38 2.97 7.11
N ALA A 58 9.57 2.82 7.71
CA ALA A 58 10.26 1.54 7.81
C ALA A 58 9.49 0.47 8.60
N GLU A 59 8.83 0.85 9.70
CA GLU A 59 8.08 -0.08 10.55
C GLU A 59 6.87 -0.69 9.83
N GLN A 60 6.26 0.08 8.92
CA GLN A 60 5.13 -0.35 8.13
C GLN A 60 5.53 -0.78 6.71
N TRP A 61 6.82 -0.82 6.36
CA TRP A 61 7.27 -1.22 5.02
C TRP A 61 6.98 -2.70 4.71
N ASP A 62 6.99 -3.55 5.74
CA ASP A 62 6.72 -5.00 5.68
C ASP A 62 7.57 -5.70 4.58
N GLU A 63 8.88 -5.42 4.59
CA GLU A 63 9.83 -6.00 3.63
C GLU A 63 9.34 -5.91 2.17
N THR A 64 8.82 -4.75 1.73
CA THR A 64 8.24 -4.49 0.39
C THR A 64 6.83 -5.04 0.12
N MET A 65 6.18 -5.72 1.08
CA MET A 65 4.81 -6.23 0.86
C MET A 65 3.76 -5.15 0.65
N ASN A 66 4.08 -3.92 1.04
CA ASN A 66 3.24 -2.76 0.84
C ASN A 66 3.55 -1.98 -0.45
N CYS A 67 4.55 -2.39 -1.23
CA CYS A 67 4.78 -1.83 -2.56
C CYS A 67 3.56 -2.01 -3.45
N GLY A 68 3.07 -0.90 -4.02
CA GLY A 68 1.94 -0.90 -4.94
C GLY A 68 0.58 -0.97 -4.25
N ARG A 69 0.52 -1.00 -2.92
CA ARG A 69 -0.72 -0.74 -2.18
C ARG A 69 -1.10 0.72 -2.33
N CYS A 70 -2.39 0.97 -2.17
CA CYS A 70 -2.90 2.34 -2.10
C CYS A 70 -3.33 2.69 -0.69
N ALA A 71 -3.16 3.96 -0.35
CA ALA A 71 -3.65 4.54 0.88
C ALA A 71 -4.58 5.71 0.57
N LYS A 72 -5.70 5.80 1.29
CA LYS A 72 -6.50 7.02 1.31
C LYS A 72 -5.98 7.87 2.46
N VAL A 73 -5.49 9.06 2.14
CA VAL A 73 -4.87 10.00 3.08
C VAL A 73 -5.75 11.23 3.20
N SER A 74 -5.97 11.70 4.41
CA SER A 74 -6.68 12.95 4.70
C SER A 74 -5.83 13.78 5.66
N CYS A 75 -5.81 15.09 5.47
CA CYS A 75 -5.20 15.96 6.48
C CYS A 75 -6.17 16.16 7.65
N THR A 76 -5.65 16.06 8.88
CA THR A 76 -6.40 16.24 10.13
C THR A 76 -6.00 17.49 10.90
N ASP A 77 -4.98 18.22 10.41
CA ASP A 77 -4.59 19.50 10.97
C ASP A 77 -5.65 20.58 10.76
N ALA A 78 -5.80 21.50 11.72
CA ALA A 78 -6.78 22.58 11.66
C ALA A 78 -6.54 23.57 10.50
N SER A 79 -5.32 23.62 9.95
CA SER A 79 -4.96 24.45 8.80
C SER A 79 -5.41 23.88 7.45
N CYS A 80 -5.88 22.63 7.42
CA CYS A 80 -6.19 21.94 6.18
C CYS A 80 -7.59 22.21 5.64
N THR A 81 -7.74 22.04 4.33
CA THR A 81 -8.99 22.27 3.58
C THR A 81 -9.97 21.09 3.67
N GLY A 82 -9.63 20.04 4.43
CA GLY A 82 -10.49 18.88 4.70
C GLY A 82 -10.63 17.90 3.53
N GLN A 83 -9.69 17.90 2.58
CA GLN A 83 -9.70 16.98 1.44
C GLN A 83 -8.98 15.67 1.74
N SER A 84 -9.32 14.64 0.96
CA SER A 84 -8.66 13.33 1.00
C SER A 84 -8.25 12.90 -0.40
N GLU A 85 -7.13 12.21 -0.53
CA GLU A 85 -6.62 11.71 -1.80
C GLU A 85 -6.14 10.26 -1.68
N ILE A 86 -6.22 9.51 -2.78
CA ILE A 86 -5.65 8.16 -2.86
C ILE A 86 -4.24 8.25 -3.41
N VAL A 87 -3.28 7.71 -2.67
CA VAL A 87 -1.87 7.63 -3.06
C VAL A 87 -1.44 6.19 -3.30
N TYR A 88 -0.46 6.01 -4.17
CA TYR A 88 0.24 4.76 -4.41
C TYR A 88 1.53 4.70 -3.58
N ILE A 89 1.75 3.61 -2.86
CA ILE A 89 2.99 3.39 -2.11
C ILE A 89 4.09 2.96 -3.09
N MET A 90 5.02 3.88 -3.36
CA MET A 90 6.08 3.72 -4.37
C MET A 90 7.49 3.66 -3.78
N ASP A 91 7.64 4.05 -2.53
CA ASP A 91 8.96 4.22 -1.92
C ASP A 91 8.94 3.96 -0.41
N GLN A 92 10.13 3.88 0.18
CA GLN A 92 10.33 3.76 1.61
C GLN A 92 10.90 5.07 2.16
N CYS A 93 10.38 5.51 3.30
CA CYS A 93 10.96 6.61 4.08
C CYS A 93 11.58 6.04 5.38
N PRO A 94 12.90 5.75 5.41
CA PRO A 94 13.52 5.17 6.60
C PRO A 94 13.50 6.08 7.84
N GLY A 95 13.43 7.40 7.63
CA GLY A 95 13.40 8.40 8.71
C GLY A 95 12.00 8.76 9.23
N CYS A 96 10.95 8.25 8.60
CA CYS A 96 9.57 8.53 8.99
C CYS A 96 9.17 7.66 10.19
N ALA A 97 8.41 8.24 11.14
CA ALA A 97 7.90 7.50 12.29
C ALA A 97 6.73 6.59 11.89
N TYR A 98 6.33 5.68 12.79
CA TYR A 98 5.10 4.92 12.62
C TYR A 98 3.91 5.85 12.37
N GLY A 99 3.13 5.58 11.33
CA GLY A 99 1.98 6.39 10.92
C GLY A 99 2.33 7.57 10.00
N ASP A 100 3.60 7.98 9.91
CA ASP A 100 4.02 9.05 9.00
C ASP A 100 4.04 8.55 7.54
N LEU A 101 3.71 9.45 6.61
CA LEU A 101 3.85 9.28 5.17
C LEU A 101 4.59 10.47 4.57
N ASP A 102 5.55 10.19 3.68
CA ASP A 102 6.16 11.24 2.86
C ASP A 102 5.39 11.29 1.53
N LEU A 103 4.72 12.39 1.24
CA LEU A 103 3.78 12.51 0.12
C LEU A 103 4.44 13.22 -1.07
N SER A 104 3.91 13.00 -2.27
CA SER A 104 4.23 13.88 -3.39
C SER A 104 3.76 15.31 -3.12
N SER A 105 4.44 16.29 -3.72
CA SER A 105 4.04 17.71 -3.62
C SER A 105 2.59 17.94 -4.04
N ASP A 106 2.14 17.30 -5.13
CA ASP A 106 0.78 17.45 -5.65
C ASP A 106 -0.28 16.96 -4.66
N VAL A 107 -0.03 15.82 -4.01
CA VAL A 107 -0.97 15.27 -3.01
C VAL A 107 -0.97 16.14 -1.77
N PHE A 108 0.20 16.51 -1.27
CA PHE A 108 0.32 17.29 -0.05
C PHE A 108 -0.37 18.65 -0.21
N GLU A 109 -0.11 19.35 -1.31
CA GLU A 109 -0.77 20.63 -1.60
C GLU A 109 -2.27 20.44 -1.82
N GLY A 110 -2.70 19.36 -2.49
CA GLY A 110 -4.11 19.05 -2.66
C GLY A 110 -4.87 18.87 -1.34
N ILE A 111 -4.33 18.09 -0.40
CA ILE A 111 -5.02 17.78 0.86
C ILE A 111 -4.85 18.85 1.95
N THR A 112 -3.79 19.67 1.88
CA THR A 112 -3.46 20.65 2.91
C THR A 112 -3.64 22.11 2.48
N GLY A 113 -3.58 22.41 1.18
CA GLY A 113 -3.48 23.77 0.66
C GLY A 113 -2.12 24.44 0.88
N GLN A 114 -1.11 23.70 1.32
CA GLN A 114 0.25 24.19 1.61
C GLN A 114 1.27 23.39 0.81
N SER A 115 2.38 24.01 0.41
CA SER A 115 3.35 23.37 -0.48
C SER A 115 4.46 22.60 0.23
N TYR A 116 4.89 23.05 1.42
CA TYR A 116 6.02 22.42 2.11
C TYR A 116 6.01 22.69 3.62
N THR A 117 5.52 21.71 4.40
CA THR A 117 5.55 21.72 5.87
C THR A 117 5.33 20.28 6.39
N LYS A 118 5.19 20.12 7.70
CA LYS A 118 4.81 18.87 8.36
C LYS A 118 3.45 19.05 9.03
N LEU A 119 2.44 18.28 8.61
CA LEU A 119 1.07 18.43 9.11
C LEU A 119 0.49 17.08 9.52
N SER A 120 -0.42 17.11 10.49
CA SER A 120 -1.08 15.90 10.98
C SER A 120 -1.99 15.32 9.90
N ILE A 121 -1.90 14.01 9.70
CA ILE A 121 -2.70 13.25 8.73
C ILE A 121 -3.32 12.02 9.40
N GLU A 122 -4.39 11.56 8.79
CA GLU A 122 -4.95 10.22 9.01
C GLU A 122 -5.00 9.49 7.68
N TRP A 123 -4.65 8.20 7.67
CA TRP A 123 -4.73 7.40 6.46
C TRP A 123 -5.07 5.94 6.73
N MET A 124 -5.56 5.27 5.70
CA MET A 124 -5.83 3.84 5.74
C MET A 124 -5.49 3.22 4.39
N PHE A 125 -5.08 1.95 4.40
CA PHE A 125 -4.95 1.22 3.15
C PHE A 125 -6.32 1.00 2.50
N VAL A 126 -6.39 1.22 1.19
CA VAL A 126 -7.60 1.05 0.37
C VAL A 126 -7.27 0.28 -0.90
N ASP A 127 -8.30 -0.12 -1.62
CA ASP A 127 -8.17 -0.64 -2.97
C ASP A 127 -7.73 0.48 -3.93
N CYS A 128 -6.75 0.17 -4.78
CA CYS A 128 -6.26 1.06 -5.80
C CYS A 128 -7.30 1.25 -6.92
N PRO A 129 -7.47 2.47 -7.45
CA PRO A 129 -8.44 2.77 -8.52
C PRO A 129 -7.91 2.31 -9.90
N ILE A 130 -7.64 1.02 -10.03
CA ILE A 130 -7.11 0.40 -11.24
C ILE A 130 -8.21 -0.32 -12.00
N THR A 131 -8.36 0.01 -13.28
CA THR A 131 -9.30 -0.64 -14.20
C THR A 131 -8.61 -1.53 -15.24
N ASN A 132 -7.28 -1.45 -15.34
CA ASN A 132 -6.49 -2.22 -16.27
C ASN A 132 -6.34 -3.68 -15.82
N ASN A 133 -6.03 -4.55 -16.78
CA ASN A 133 -5.68 -5.94 -16.48
C ASN A 133 -4.40 -6.03 -15.65
N VAL A 134 -4.37 -7.03 -14.79
CA VAL A 134 -3.17 -7.45 -14.05
C VAL A 134 -2.03 -7.72 -15.03
N GLN A 135 -0.84 -7.22 -14.70
CA GLN A 135 0.38 -7.40 -15.47
C GLN A 135 1.47 -8.03 -14.60
N PHE A 136 2.38 -8.76 -15.25
CA PHE A 136 3.59 -9.29 -14.63
C PHE A 136 4.77 -8.83 -15.46
N CYS A 137 5.68 -8.10 -14.81
CA CYS A 137 6.87 -7.55 -15.43
C CYS A 137 8.06 -8.42 -15.05
N LEU A 138 8.81 -8.89 -16.05
CA LEU A 138 10.08 -9.58 -15.83
C LEU A 138 11.19 -8.55 -15.71
N LYS A 139 11.95 -8.57 -14.61
CA LYS A 139 13.09 -7.68 -14.46
C LYS A 139 14.17 -7.98 -15.49
N THR A 140 14.85 -6.93 -15.94
CA THR A 140 16.07 -7.03 -16.73
C THR A 140 17.07 -7.94 -16.02
N GLY A 141 17.67 -8.89 -16.77
CA GLY A 141 18.56 -9.90 -16.22
C GLY A 141 17.88 -11.22 -15.83
N SER A 142 16.54 -11.30 -15.93
CA SER A 142 15.83 -12.58 -15.82
C SER A 142 16.26 -13.57 -16.91
N SER A 143 16.41 -14.83 -16.52
CA SER A 143 16.92 -15.96 -17.30
C SER A 143 16.28 -17.27 -16.82
N GLU A 144 16.69 -18.41 -17.38
CA GLU A 144 16.18 -19.72 -16.96
C GLU A 144 16.60 -20.13 -15.54
N SER A 145 17.72 -19.61 -15.05
CA SER A 145 18.30 -19.95 -13.73
C SER A 145 17.94 -18.97 -12.63
N TRP A 146 17.53 -17.75 -12.99
CA TRP A 146 17.15 -16.69 -12.08
C TRP A 146 16.08 -15.82 -12.75
N VAL A 147 14.92 -15.67 -12.12
CA VAL A 147 13.86 -14.79 -12.63
C VAL A 147 13.32 -13.94 -11.50
N ALA A 148 13.10 -12.66 -11.78
CA ALA A 148 12.42 -11.75 -10.87
C ALA A 148 11.18 -11.19 -11.55
N VAL A 149 10.03 -11.37 -10.90
CA VAL A 149 8.71 -11.01 -11.42
C VAL A 149 8.11 -9.95 -10.52
N GLN A 150 7.81 -8.78 -11.08
CA GLN A 150 7.10 -7.72 -10.38
C GLN A 150 5.64 -7.68 -10.82
N PRO A 151 4.67 -7.77 -9.89
CA PRO A 151 3.26 -7.57 -10.17
C PRO A 151 2.96 -6.08 -10.46
N ALA A 152 2.10 -5.82 -11.42
CA ALA A 152 1.57 -4.48 -11.72
C ALA A 152 0.06 -4.52 -11.92
N ASN A 153 -0.60 -3.37 -11.73
CA ASN A 153 -2.06 -3.20 -11.85
C ASN A 153 -2.90 -4.10 -10.92
N PHE A 154 -2.46 -4.31 -9.68
CA PHE A 154 -3.23 -5.04 -8.66
C PHE A 154 -4.09 -4.10 -7.83
N VAL A 155 -5.39 -4.41 -7.70
CA VAL A 155 -6.33 -3.60 -6.90
C VAL A 155 -5.94 -3.55 -5.42
N SER A 156 -5.57 -4.67 -4.81
CA SER A 156 -5.20 -4.69 -3.37
C SER A 156 -3.72 -4.36 -3.09
N GLY A 157 -2.90 -4.23 -4.14
CA GLY A 157 -1.45 -3.94 -4.08
C GLY A 157 -0.60 -4.83 -3.16
N ARG A 158 -1.12 -5.94 -2.64
CA ARG A 158 -0.35 -6.84 -1.78
C ARG A 158 0.68 -7.58 -2.63
N GLY A 159 1.92 -7.62 -2.14
CA GLY A 159 3.01 -8.35 -2.79
C GLY A 159 2.60 -9.76 -3.25
N LEU A 160 3.11 -10.15 -4.42
CA LEU A 160 2.80 -11.44 -5.01
C LEU A 160 3.39 -12.56 -4.14
N ASN A 161 2.59 -13.61 -3.89
CA ASN A 161 3.06 -14.83 -3.25
C ASN A 161 2.62 -15.99 -4.14
N LEU A 162 3.56 -16.60 -4.85
CA LEU A 162 3.25 -17.65 -5.81
C LEU A 162 3.14 -18.97 -5.06
N ARG A 163 1.93 -19.35 -4.64
CA ARG A 163 1.68 -20.64 -4.00
C ARG A 163 1.76 -21.82 -5.00
N LYS A 164 2.92 -22.07 -5.59
CA LYS A 164 3.18 -23.25 -6.42
C LYS A 164 4.42 -24.01 -5.98
N ASN A 165 4.38 -25.33 -6.13
CA ASN A 165 5.54 -26.20 -6.01
C ASN A 165 6.46 -25.96 -7.22
N PHE A 166 7.53 -25.18 -7.04
CA PHE A 166 8.51 -24.91 -8.10
C PHE A 166 9.59 -26.00 -8.25
N GLY A 167 9.39 -27.18 -7.66
CA GLY A 167 10.35 -28.28 -7.68
C GLY A 167 11.63 -27.91 -6.90
N GLU A 168 12.79 -28.00 -7.56
CA GLU A 168 14.10 -27.62 -7.00
C GLU A 168 14.33 -26.11 -6.92
N ARG A 169 13.43 -25.30 -7.49
CA ARG A 169 13.55 -23.84 -7.43
C ARG A 169 13.03 -23.29 -6.11
N ARG A 170 13.69 -22.25 -5.62
CA ARG A 170 13.33 -21.49 -4.42
C ARG A 170 12.62 -20.21 -4.83
N GLU A 171 11.50 -19.93 -4.18
CA GLU A 171 10.87 -18.62 -4.22
C GLU A 171 11.34 -17.81 -3.01
N ARG A 172 11.67 -16.54 -3.24
CA ARG A 172 11.96 -15.57 -2.20
C ARG A 172 11.46 -14.20 -2.59
N ARG A 173 11.24 -13.36 -1.59
CA ARG A 173 10.91 -11.96 -1.81
C ARG A 173 12.14 -11.22 -2.32
N GLY A 174 11.95 -10.40 -3.35
CA GLY A 174 12.93 -9.43 -3.80
C GLY A 174 12.92 -8.18 -2.92
N THR A 175 13.82 -7.25 -3.20
CA THR A 175 13.98 -6.02 -2.43
C THR A 175 13.20 -4.84 -3.03
N GLU A 176 12.48 -5.05 -4.14
CA GLU A 176 11.82 -3.99 -4.91
C GLU A 176 10.40 -4.41 -5.31
N GLY A 177 9.65 -4.99 -4.35
CA GLY A 177 8.26 -5.42 -4.58
C GLY A 177 8.10 -6.61 -5.54
N ASP A 178 9.19 -7.27 -5.88
CA ASP A 178 9.25 -8.42 -6.79
C ASP A 178 9.33 -9.75 -6.05
N VAL A 179 9.02 -10.83 -6.77
CA VAL A 179 9.25 -12.20 -6.35
C VAL A 179 10.39 -12.76 -7.19
N VAL A 180 11.43 -13.25 -6.51
CA VAL A 180 12.59 -13.88 -7.12
C VAL A 180 12.42 -15.39 -7.06
N ILE A 181 12.64 -16.06 -8.19
CA ILE A 181 12.67 -17.50 -8.31
C ILE A 181 14.04 -17.90 -8.87
N ASP A 182 14.81 -18.64 -8.09
CA ASP A 182 16.14 -19.13 -8.45
C ASP A 182 16.29 -20.63 -8.18
N ARG A 183 17.32 -21.27 -8.75
CA ARG A 183 17.67 -22.64 -8.37
C ARG A 183 18.29 -22.63 -6.97
N ARG A 184 17.93 -23.61 -6.14
CA ARG A 184 18.56 -23.79 -4.81
C ARG A 184 20.06 -24.01 -4.91
#